data_AF-A0A4Y2MG26-F1
#
_entry.id   AF-A0A4Y2MG26-F1
#
_cell.length_a   1.000
_cell.length_b   1.000
_cell.length_c   1.000
_cell.angle_alpha   90.00
_cell.angle_beta   90.00
_cell.angle_gamma   90.00
#
_symmetry.space_group_name_H-M   'P 1'
#
loop_
_entity.id
_entity.type
_entity.pdbx_description
1 polymer ?
#
loop_
_entity_poly.entity_id
_entity_poly.type
_entity_poly.pdbx_seq_one_letter_code
_entity_poly.pdbx_strand_id
1 'polypeptide(L)'
;MIMAPKPRFADGEKVLCFHGPLLYEAKCMKCQIKEKNVKYFIHYSGWNKNWDEWVPESRVLKYNDANMQKQKELEAAHGKVKKSKAGKSGSKKEPSDRESTALPPQEKTQKQKNKEAAATAASTSTESQAEIQRKKRTRAEQNVETEEEYTQKLEIRVKIPDELKHRLVDDWDLVTRQKKLVQLPARVPVETIISDYIKQRVSVKGMTPNKETAIVETTNGIREYFNVMLGKQLLYKFERPQHAELLSENPDMTPSQIYGAIHLLRLFTKIGGALAYTQLDEDTVSLITSNLYDFQKYMAKSAGSLFSSNDYIPATPEYLKKVG
;
A
#
# COMPACT_ATOMS: atom_id res chain seq x y z
N MET A 1 30.77 -31.90 16.36
CA MET A 1 29.86 -30.89 16.94
C MET A 1 29.00 -30.32 15.82
N ILE A 2 27.68 -30.49 15.88
CA ILE A 2 26.76 -29.83 14.93
C ILE A 2 26.55 -28.41 15.47
N MET A 3 27.16 -27.40 14.83
CA MET A 3 26.98 -26.01 15.23
C MET A 3 25.49 -25.64 15.07
N ALA A 4 24.88 -25.15 16.15
CA ALA A 4 23.53 -24.60 16.09
C ALA A 4 23.50 -23.43 15.09
N PRO A 5 22.45 -23.29 14.26
CA PRO A 5 22.36 -22.18 13.32
C PRO A 5 22.43 -20.86 14.09
N LYS A 6 23.42 -20.02 13.81
CA LYS A 6 23.51 -18.69 14.41
C LYS A 6 22.65 -17.74 13.58
N PRO A 7 21.76 -16.94 14.20
CA PRO A 7 20.98 -15.97 13.46
C PRO A 7 21.90 -14.91 12.85
N ARG A 8 21.71 -14.64 11.57
CA ARG A 8 22.48 -13.67 10.78
C ARG A 8 22.08 -12.22 11.07
N PHE A 9 20.85 -12.00 11.53
CA PHE A 9 20.29 -10.68 11.87
C PHE A 9 19.75 -10.68 13.29
N ALA A 10 19.97 -9.58 14.02
CA ALA A 10 19.49 -9.41 15.39
C ALA A 10 18.10 -8.77 15.46
N ASP A 11 17.41 -8.97 16.58
CA ASP A 11 16.15 -8.27 16.86
C ASP A 11 16.41 -6.76 16.94
N GLY A 12 15.62 -5.99 16.19
CA GLY A 12 15.76 -4.56 16.03
C GLY A 12 16.68 -4.11 14.89
N GLU A 13 17.40 -5.02 14.22
CA GLU A 13 18.36 -4.65 13.16
C GLU A 13 17.65 -4.13 11.90
N LYS A 14 18.19 -3.05 11.33
CA LYS A 14 17.75 -2.52 10.03
C LYS A 14 18.29 -3.43 8.91
N VAL A 15 17.40 -3.90 8.05
CA VAL A 15 17.70 -4.86 6.98
C VAL A 15 17.03 -4.43 5.66
N LEU A 16 17.42 -5.08 4.57
CA LEU A 16 16.69 -5.04 3.30
C LEU A 16 15.99 -6.38 3.11
N CYS A 17 14.68 -6.40 2.93
CA CYS A 17 13.92 -7.63 2.75
C CYS A 17 13.26 -7.68 1.38
N PHE A 18 13.38 -8.82 0.71
CA PHE A 18 12.64 -9.07 -0.52
C PHE A 18 11.14 -9.14 -0.23
N HIS A 19 10.35 -8.50 -1.08
CA HIS A 19 8.91 -8.69 -1.16
C HIS A 19 8.52 -8.70 -2.66
N GLY A 20 8.09 -9.86 -3.15
CA GLY A 20 8.08 -10.12 -4.60
C GLY A 20 9.50 -10.02 -5.17
N PRO A 21 9.71 -9.36 -6.33
CA PRO A 21 11.02 -9.30 -6.97
C PRO A 21 11.90 -8.12 -6.49
N LEU A 22 11.36 -7.24 -5.65
CA LEU A 22 12.03 -6.02 -5.20
C LEU A 22 12.49 -6.13 -3.73
N LEU A 23 13.45 -5.28 -3.37
CA LEU A 23 13.96 -5.11 -2.01
C LEU A 23 13.34 -3.88 -1.38
N TYR A 24 12.94 -4.00 -0.11
CA TYR A 24 12.40 -2.90 0.69
C TYR A 24 13.17 -2.76 2.00
N GLU A 25 13.28 -1.53 2.48
CA GLU A 25 13.80 -1.28 3.82
C GLU A 25 12.86 -1.89 4.86
N ALA A 26 13.43 -2.59 5.83
CA ALA A 26 12.66 -3.26 6.86
C ALA A 26 13.45 -3.37 8.17
N LYS A 27 12.76 -3.82 9.22
CA LYS A 27 13.33 -4.08 10.54
C LYS A 27 13.10 -5.55 10.90
N CYS A 28 14.16 -6.23 11.33
CA CYS A 28 14.05 -7.55 11.92
C CYS A 28 13.43 -7.41 13.31
N MET A 29 12.24 -7.97 13.52
CA MET A 29 11.52 -7.84 14.79
C MET A 29 11.74 -9.03 15.70
N LYS A 30 11.82 -10.24 15.14
CA LYS A 30 12.07 -11.49 15.87
C LYS A 30 12.85 -12.46 14.99
N CYS A 31 13.68 -13.30 15.62
CA CYS A 31 14.26 -14.47 14.98
C CYS A 31 13.66 -15.77 15.54
N GLN A 32 13.39 -16.75 14.67
CA GLN A 32 12.97 -18.09 15.05
C GLN A 32 13.82 -19.13 14.33
N ILE A 33 14.41 -20.05 15.10
CA ILE A 33 15.23 -21.16 14.60
C ILE A 33 14.48 -22.46 14.93
N LYS A 34 14.03 -23.17 13.90
CA LYS A 34 13.39 -24.50 14.05
C LYS A 34 14.05 -25.49 13.09
N GLU A 35 14.57 -26.60 13.62
CA GLU A 35 15.06 -27.72 12.80
C GLU A 35 16.00 -27.30 11.65
N LYS A 36 16.96 -26.41 11.96
CA LYS A 36 17.92 -25.79 11.01
C LYS A 36 17.34 -24.75 10.03
N ASN A 37 16.05 -24.47 10.07
CA ASN A 37 15.43 -23.38 9.33
C ASN A 37 15.42 -22.11 10.18
N VAL A 38 16.07 -21.05 9.69
CA VAL A 38 16.03 -19.72 10.30
C VAL A 38 14.97 -18.89 9.59
N LYS A 39 14.03 -18.35 10.36
CA LYS A 39 13.03 -17.40 9.90
C LYS A 39 13.14 -16.11 10.70
N TYR A 40 12.83 -15.00 10.04
CA TYR A 40 12.79 -13.68 10.64
C TYR A 40 11.39 -13.12 10.51
N PHE A 41 10.88 -12.52 11.58
CA PHE A 41 9.65 -11.74 11.55
C PHE A 41 10.02 -10.31 11.14
N ILE A 42 9.54 -9.88 9.97
CA ILE A 42 9.96 -8.63 9.34
C ILE A 42 8.84 -7.61 9.39
N HIS A 43 9.17 -6.39 9.79
CA HIS A 43 8.31 -5.22 9.64
C HIS A 43 8.87 -4.29 8.56
N TYR A 44 8.10 -4.03 7.51
CA TYR A 44 8.54 -3.19 6.39
C TYR A 44 8.39 -1.69 6.72
N SER A 45 9.44 -0.91 6.45
CA SER A 45 9.48 0.52 6.77
C SER A 45 8.41 1.27 5.97
N GLY A 46 7.50 1.95 6.68
CA GLY A 46 6.41 2.72 6.07
C GLY A 46 5.19 1.88 5.67
N TRP A 47 5.19 0.58 5.97
CA TRP A 47 4.06 -0.31 5.70
C TRP A 47 3.25 -0.55 6.98
N ASN A 48 2.00 -0.98 6.83
CA ASN A 48 1.15 -1.33 7.97
C ASN A 48 1.60 -2.67 8.61
N LYS A 49 1.50 -2.80 9.94
CA LYS A 49 1.87 -4.02 10.70
C LYS A 49 1.15 -5.30 10.24
N ASN A 50 0.00 -5.19 9.57
CA ASN A 50 -0.70 -6.34 8.97
C ASN A 50 0.09 -7.00 7.82
N TRP A 51 1.13 -6.32 7.33
CA TRP A 51 2.09 -6.84 6.35
C TRP A 51 3.30 -7.51 6.98
N ASP A 52 3.39 -7.51 8.30
CA ASP A 52 4.47 -8.17 9.00
C ASP A 52 4.37 -9.68 8.78
N GLU A 53 5.46 -10.29 8.33
CA GLU A 53 5.48 -11.69 7.94
C GLU A 53 6.74 -12.40 8.44
N TRP A 54 6.60 -13.71 8.66
CA TRP A 54 7.74 -14.60 8.87
C TRP A 54 8.34 -14.99 7.52
N VAL A 55 9.55 -14.52 7.23
CA VAL A 55 10.27 -14.81 6.00
C VAL A 55 11.47 -15.73 6.26
N PRO A 56 11.85 -16.60 5.31
CA PRO A 56 13.10 -17.35 5.39
C PRO A 56 14.32 -16.42 5.30
N GLU A 57 15.46 -16.86 5.83
CA GLU A 57 16.72 -16.12 5.79
C GLU A 57 17.14 -15.66 4.38
N SER A 58 16.80 -16.42 3.33
CA SER A 58 17.11 -16.08 1.94
C SER A 58 16.44 -14.80 1.42
N ARG A 59 15.35 -14.33 2.06
CA ARG A 59 14.67 -13.07 1.72
C ARG A 59 15.29 -11.85 2.40
N VAL A 60 16.21 -12.01 3.34
CA VAL A 60 16.73 -10.91 4.17
C VAL A 60 18.20 -10.64 3.85
N LEU A 61 18.52 -9.39 3.57
CA LEU A 61 19.85 -8.89 3.27
C LEU A 61 20.26 -7.82 4.29
N LYS A 62 21.57 -7.72 4.54
CA LYS A 62 22.11 -6.69 5.43
C LYS A 62 21.93 -5.31 4.81
N TYR A 63 21.59 -4.32 5.63
CA TYR A 63 21.56 -2.93 5.21
C TYR A 63 23.01 -2.42 5.05
N ASN A 64 23.52 -2.46 3.81
CA ASN A 64 24.86 -2.00 3.44
C ASN A 64 24.85 -1.42 2.01
N ASP A 65 25.94 -0.73 1.63
CA ASP A 65 26.01 -0.02 0.34
C ASP A 65 25.81 -0.96 -0.86
N ALA A 66 26.38 -2.16 -0.82
CA ALA A 66 26.25 -3.15 -1.89
C ALA A 66 24.79 -3.60 -2.10
N ASN A 67 24.06 -3.90 -1.02
CA ASN A 67 22.67 -4.35 -1.12
C ASN A 67 21.72 -3.18 -1.40
N MET A 68 22.05 -1.96 -0.98
CA MET A 68 21.30 -0.75 -1.31
C MET A 68 21.49 -0.37 -2.79
N GLN A 69 22.66 -0.61 -3.35
CA GLN A 69 22.89 -0.51 -4.79
C GLN A 69 22.08 -1.58 -5.55
N LYS A 70 22.05 -2.83 -5.05
CA LYS A 70 21.20 -3.89 -5.61
C LYS A 70 19.71 -3.54 -5.58
N GLN A 71 19.22 -2.89 -4.52
CA GLN A 71 17.85 -2.38 -4.45
C GLN A 71 17.57 -1.39 -5.60
N LYS A 72 18.44 -0.39 -5.78
CA LYS A 72 18.31 0.59 -6.88
C LYS A 72 18.35 -0.07 -8.27
N GLU A 73 19.23 -1.05 -8.45
CA GLU A 73 19.33 -1.81 -9.70
C GLU A 73 18.08 -2.63 -9.98
N LEU A 74 17.52 -3.30 -8.97
CA LEU A 74 16.26 -4.05 -9.10
C LEU A 74 15.08 -3.12 -9.41
N GLU A 75 14.98 -1.97 -8.76
CA GLU A 75 13.98 -0.94 -9.05
C GLU A 75 14.10 -0.43 -10.49
N ALA A 76 15.31 -0.11 -10.94
CA ALA A 76 15.58 0.36 -12.29
C ALA A 76 15.31 -0.72 -13.36
N ALA A 77 15.71 -1.97 -13.09
CA ALA A 77 15.47 -3.10 -13.97
C ALA A 77 13.97 -3.41 -14.07
N HIS A 78 13.22 -3.38 -12.96
CA HIS A 78 11.78 -3.56 -12.99
C HIS A 78 11.05 -2.43 -13.72
N GLY A 79 11.55 -1.19 -13.62
CA GLY A 79 11.07 -0.09 -14.46
C GLY A 79 11.34 -0.29 -15.96
N LYS A 80 12.48 -0.88 -16.33
CA LYS A 80 12.88 -1.15 -17.73
C LYS A 80 12.25 -2.41 -18.33
N VAL A 81 12.06 -3.48 -17.58
CA VAL A 81 11.43 -4.74 -18.03
C VAL A 81 9.94 -4.52 -18.33
N LYS A 82 9.27 -3.59 -17.63
CA LYS A 82 7.92 -3.13 -18.01
C LYS A 82 7.90 -2.38 -19.35
N LYS A 83 8.97 -1.68 -19.74
CA LYS A 83 9.09 -1.02 -21.06
C LYS A 83 9.49 -1.99 -22.19
N SER A 84 10.34 -2.99 -21.94
CA SER A 84 10.86 -3.87 -23.00
C SER A 84 9.91 -4.99 -23.42
N LYS A 85 8.88 -5.33 -22.63
CA LYS A 85 7.80 -6.24 -23.08
C LYS A 85 6.73 -5.58 -23.97
N ALA A 86 6.74 -4.25 -24.10
CA ALA A 86 5.81 -3.51 -24.95
C ALA A 86 6.33 -3.26 -26.38
N GLY A 87 7.54 -3.71 -26.72
CA GLY A 87 8.18 -3.39 -28.00
C GLY A 87 8.81 -4.60 -28.66
N LYS A 88 8.00 -5.48 -29.26
CA LYS A 88 8.49 -6.39 -30.30
C LYS A 88 7.44 -6.64 -31.39
N SER A 89 7.09 -5.58 -32.11
CA SER A 89 6.83 -5.62 -33.55
C SER A 89 7.59 -4.46 -34.18
N GLY A 90 8.39 -4.76 -35.20
CA GLY A 90 9.45 -3.90 -35.67
C GLY A 90 9.01 -2.82 -36.66
N SER A 91 9.85 -1.79 -36.79
CA SER A 91 10.47 -1.46 -38.08
C SER A 91 11.66 -0.52 -37.88
N LYS A 92 12.74 -0.86 -38.59
CA LYS A 92 14.02 -0.14 -38.67
C LYS A 92 13.83 1.30 -39.16
N LYS A 93 14.64 2.23 -38.63
CA LYS A 93 15.36 3.27 -39.41
C LYS A 93 16.37 4.00 -38.50
N GLU A 94 17.63 3.98 -38.91
CA GLU A 94 18.73 4.87 -38.54
C GLU A 94 19.46 5.21 -39.86
N PRO A 95 20.36 6.21 -39.93
CA PRO A 95 20.52 7.41 -39.08
C PRO A 95 20.58 8.70 -39.94
N SER A 96 20.59 9.88 -39.34
CA SER A 96 21.16 11.07 -40.01
C SER A 96 21.80 12.02 -39.00
N ASP A 97 23.08 12.27 -39.25
CA ASP A 97 23.95 13.24 -38.60
C ASP A 97 23.38 14.66 -38.59
N ARG A 98 23.62 15.40 -37.50
CA ARG A 98 24.15 16.77 -37.60
C ARG A 98 24.73 17.26 -36.28
N GLU A 99 25.93 17.79 -36.47
CA GLU A 99 26.95 18.30 -35.58
C GLU A 99 26.68 19.74 -35.09
N SER A 100 27.50 20.17 -34.12
CA SER A 100 27.77 21.54 -33.61
C SER A 100 27.07 21.86 -32.28
N THR A 101 27.69 22.38 -31.21
CA THR A 101 29.05 22.93 -30.98
C THR A 101 29.32 23.01 -29.47
N ALA A 102 30.59 23.12 -29.09
CA ALA A 102 31.13 23.05 -27.73
C ALA A 102 31.06 24.37 -26.90
N LEU A 103 30.78 24.22 -25.58
CA LEU A 103 31.38 24.81 -24.34
C LEU A 103 31.58 26.36 -24.22
N PRO A 104 31.82 26.99 -23.01
CA PRO A 104 32.24 26.42 -21.72
C PRO A 104 31.50 27.10 -20.49
N PRO A 105 31.93 26.99 -19.20
CA PRO A 105 31.03 26.94 -18.02
C PRO A 105 31.05 28.19 -17.13
N GLN A 106 30.01 28.38 -16.30
CA GLN A 106 30.04 29.35 -15.19
C GLN A 106 29.80 28.68 -13.83
N GLU A 107 30.86 28.74 -13.03
CA GLU A 107 30.92 28.44 -11.61
C GLU A 107 30.55 29.68 -10.78
N LYS A 108 30.04 29.42 -9.56
CA LYS A 108 30.05 30.27 -8.35
C LYS A 108 29.08 31.45 -8.27
N THR A 109 28.12 31.33 -7.36
CA THR A 109 27.85 32.42 -6.41
C THR A 109 27.47 31.85 -5.03
N GLN A 110 28.33 32.12 -4.07
CA GLN A 110 28.08 32.01 -2.64
C GLN A 110 26.98 32.98 -2.22
N LYS A 111 26.07 32.56 -1.34
CA LYS A 111 25.26 33.50 -0.55
C LYS A 111 25.35 33.14 0.93
N GLN A 112 26.06 33.98 1.66
CA GLN A 112 26.19 34.04 3.10
C GLN A 112 24.82 34.19 3.77
N LYS A 113 24.59 33.43 4.85
CA LYS A 113 23.57 33.71 5.87
C LYS A 113 24.28 34.42 7.03
N ASN A 114 24.03 35.71 7.21
CA ASN A 114 24.31 36.39 8.46
C ASN A 114 23.15 36.15 9.44
N LYS A 115 23.52 35.73 10.65
CA LYS A 115 22.77 35.79 11.90
C LYS A 115 23.11 37.11 12.60
N GLU A 116 22.12 37.69 13.27
CA GLU A 116 22.17 38.56 14.46
C GLU A 116 20.68 38.88 14.76
N ALA A 117 20.03 38.64 15.92
CA ALA A 117 20.32 38.88 17.35
C ALA A 117 20.78 40.33 17.60
N ALA A 118 20.31 41.12 18.57
CA ALA A 118 19.35 40.99 19.67
C ALA A 118 18.77 42.41 19.93
N ALA A 119 17.69 42.57 20.69
CA ALA A 119 17.69 43.07 22.07
C ALA A 119 16.54 44.12 22.16
N THR A 120 15.80 44.42 23.23
CA THR A 120 15.73 43.97 24.64
C THR A 120 14.53 44.65 25.31
N ALA A 121 14.20 44.16 26.52
CA ALA A 121 13.62 44.83 27.69
C ALA A 121 12.12 44.62 27.97
N ALA A 122 11.64 44.45 29.21
CA ALA A 122 12.18 44.07 30.52
C ALA A 122 10.99 44.06 31.53
N SER A 123 11.23 43.50 32.73
CA SER A 123 10.48 43.54 34.02
C SER A 123 9.77 42.21 34.40
N THR A 124 10.31 41.36 35.29
CA THR A 124 10.50 41.42 36.79
C THR A 124 9.14 41.31 37.50
N SER A 125 8.81 40.34 38.38
CA SER A 125 9.40 40.01 39.71
C SER A 125 8.81 38.70 40.31
N THR A 126 9.65 37.92 41.04
CA THR A 126 9.48 37.30 42.41
C THR A 126 8.12 36.72 42.89
N GLU A 127 7.95 35.68 43.71
CA GLU A 127 8.77 34.71 44.48
C GLU A 127 7.78 33.70 45.14
N SER A 128 8.29 32.57 45.66
CA SER A 128 7.81 31.86 46.87
C SER A 128 6.82 30.68 46.81
N GLN A 129 7.16 29.74 47.71
CA GLN A 129 6.72 28.36 47.96
C GLN A 129 5.28 28.20 48.47
N ALA A 130 4.66 27.03 48.26
CA ALA A 130 4.08 26.21 49.34
C ALA A 130 3.38 24.94 48.82
N GLU A 131 3.73 23.86 49.48
CA GLU A 131 3.20 22.50 49.44
C GLU A 131 1.75 22.43 49.95
N ILE A 132 0.81 21.88 49.16
CA ILE A 132 -0.46 21.35 49.68
C ILE A 132 -0.79 20.02 48.98
N GLN A 133 -0.47 18.95 49.69
CA GLN A 133 -1.07 17.64 49.47
C GLN A 133 -2.57 17.71 49.81
N ARG A 134 -3.44 17.48 48.83
CA ARG A 134 -4.82 17.05 49.06
C ARG A 134 -5.14 15.84 48.19
N LYS A 135 -5.15 14.67 48.84
CA LYS A 135 -5.79 13.44 48.36
C LYS A 135 -7.20 13.75 47.84
N LYS A 136 -7.47 13.47 46.57
CA LYS A 136 -8.82 13.25 46.07
C LYS A 136 -8.86 11.92 45.30
N ARG A 137 -9.70 11.03 45.81
CA ARG A 137 -10.00 9.69 45.27
C ARG A 137 -10.54 9.77 43.83
N THR A 138 -10.31 8.67 43.13
CA THR A 138 -11.09 8.13 41.99
C THR A 138 -11.18 8.96 40.71
N ARG A 139 -10.38 8.54 39.73
CA ARG A 139 -10.88 8.20 38.40
C ARG A 139 -10.04 7.04 37.90
N ALA A 140 -10.64 5.86 37.77
CA ALA A 140 -10.08 4.85 36.89
C ALA A 140 -10.02 5.52 35.52
N GLU A 141 -8.81 5.82 35.05
CA GLU A 141 -8.61 6.11 33.65
C GLU A 141 -9.00 4.83 32.92
N GLN A 142 -10.27 4.77 32.50
CA GLN A 142 -10.63 3.96 31.36
C GLN A 142 -9.72 4.46 30.24
N ASN A 143 -8.64 3.72 30.04
CA ASN A 143 -7.83 3.78 28.85
C ASN A 143 -8.81 3.59 27.68
N VAL A 144 -9.26 4.69 27.08
CA VAL A 144 -10.01 4.65 25.85
C VAL A 144 -9.00 4.20 24.82
N GLU A 145 -8.93 2.88 24.57
CA GLU A 145 -8.19 2.32 23.45
C GLU A 145 -8.58 3.12 22.20
N THR A 146 -7.61 3.55 21.41
CA THR A 146 -7.91 4.31 20.19
C THR A 146 -8.84 3.47 19.30
N GLU A 147 -9.78 4.10 18.58
CA GLU A 147 -10.71 3.40 17.68
C GLU A 147 -9.94 2.49 16.71
N GLU A 148 -8.74 2.89 16.30
CA GLU A 148 -7.80 2.12 15.47
C GLU A 148 -7.27 0.85 16.16
N GLU A 149 -6.93 0.90 17.47
CA GLU A 149 -6.49 -0.26 18.24
C GLU A 149 -7.64 -1.23 18.56
N TYR A 150 -8.84 -0.70 18.85
CA TYR A 150 -10.04 -1.51 19.07
C TYR A 150 -10.46 -2.25 17.78
N THR A 151 -10.44 -1.54 16.64
CA THR A 151 -10.72 -2.13 15.32
C THR A 151 -9.71 -3.23 14.98
N GLN A 152 -8.42 -3.03 15.29
CA GLN A 152 -7.37 -4.03 15.07
C GLN A 152 -7.54 -5.30 15.92
N LYS A 153 -8.12 -5.18 17.11
CA LYS A 153 -8.31 -6.30 18.05
C LYS A 153 -9.42 -7.26 17.60
N LEU A 154 -10.40 -6.76 16.84
CA LEU A 154 -11.55 -7.52 16.32
C LEU A 154 -11.42 -7.84 14.82
N GLU A 155 -10.34 -7.42 14.16
CA GLU A 155 -10.19 -7.49 12.71
C GLU A 155 -10.23 -8.94 12.18
N ILE A 156 -11.19 -9.23 11.31
CA ILE A 156 -11.24 -10.50 10.57
C ILE A 156 -10.10 -10.48 9.55
N ARG A 157 -9.14 -11.39 9.69
CA ARG A 157 -7.95 -11.44 8.83
C ARG A 157 -8.29 -11.97 7.43
N VAL A 158 -8.57 -11.05 6.50
CA VAL A 158 -8.65 -11.36 5.07
C VAL A 158 -7.24 -11.47 4.50
N LYS A 159 -6.82 -12.69 4.15
CA LYS A 159 -5.49 -12.94 3.58
C LYS A 159 -5.44 -12.58 2.09
N ILE A 160 -4.56 -11.65 1.74
CA ILE A 160 -4.29 -11.28 0.34
C ILE A 160 -3.25 -12.24 -0.26
N PRO A 161 -3.51 -12.82 -1.46
CA PRO A 161 -2.51 -13.60 -2.20
C PRO A 161 -1.23 -12.82 -2.49
N ASP A 162 -0.07 -13.48 -2.44
CA ASP A 162 1.23 -12.83 -2.65
C ASP A 162 1.38 -12.20 -4.05
N GLU A 163 0.66 -12.76 -5.05
CA GLU A 163 0.56 -12.20 -6.39
C GLU A 163 -0.22 -10.87 -6.46
N LEU A 164 -1.02 -10.55 -5.44
CA LEU A 164 -1.72 -9.27 -5.37
C LEU A 164 -1.02 -8.31 -4.41
N LYS A 165 -0.30 -8.85 -3.41
CA LYS A 165 0.52 -8.06 -2.49
C LYS A 165 1.51 -7.15 -3.21
N HIS A 166 2.29 -7.67 -4.14
CA HIS A 166 3.26 -6.84 -4.88
C HIS A 166 2.60 -5.74 -5.71
N ARG A 167 1.33 -5.90 -6.12
CA ARG A 167 0.57 -4.88 -6.85
C ARG A 167 0.20 -3.70 -5.96
N LEU A 168 -0.16 -3.97 -4.70
CA LEU A 168 -0.44 -2.92 -3.71
C LEU A 168 0.81 -2.09 -3.38
N VAL A 169 1.97 -2.75 -3.35
CA VAL A 169 3.24 -2.08 -3.10
C VAL A 169 3.65 -1.20 -4.29
N ASP A 170 3.57 -1.74 -5.51
CA ASP A 170 3.79 -0.99 -6.75
C ASP A 170 2.84 0.24 -6.82
N ASP A 171 1.56 0.04 -6.50
CA ASP A 171 0.55 1.11 -6.46
C ASP A 171 0.88 2.21 -5.45
N TRP A 172 1.23 1.82 -4.22
CA TRP A 172 1.64 2.78 -3.19
C TRP A 172 2.84 3.63 -3.64
N ASP A 173 3.85 3.01 -4.26
CA ASP A 173 5.02 3.70 -4.79
C ASP A 173 4.66 4.64 -5.95
N LEU A 174 3.87 4.17 -6.92
CA LEU A 174 3.44 4.96 -8.07
C LEU A 174 2.67 6.22 -7.66
N VAL A 175 1.73 6.09 -6.71
CA VAL A 175 0.90 7.21 -6.28
C VAL A 175 1.62 8.12 -5.29
N THR A 176 2.20 7.54 -4.23
CA THR A 176 2.73 8.33 -3.11
C THR A 176 4.11 8.90 -3.41
N ARG A 177 5.01 8.09 -4.00
CA ARG A 177 6.41 8.48 -4.27
C ARG A 177 6.59 9.05 -5.67
N GLN A 178 6.06 8.39 -6.71
CA GLN A 178 6.24 8.83 -8.11
C GLN A 178 5.24 9.88 -8.57
N LYS A 179 4.28 10.29 -7.72
CA LYS A 179 3.28 11.33 -8.03
C LYS A 179 2.48 11.06 -9.31
N LYS A 180 2.10 9.80 -9.50
CA LYS A 180 1.18 9.38 -10.57
C LYS A 180 -0.23 9.20 -10.01
N LEU A 181 -1.21 9.32 -10.88
CA LEU A 181 -2.61 9.04 -10.59
C LEU A 181 -3.08 7.93 -11.51
N VAL A 182 -4.05 7.15 -11.03
CA VAL A 182 -4.76 6.24 -11.92
C VAL A 182 -5.62 7.07 -12.87
N GLN A 183 -5.60 6.73 -14.15
CA GLN A 183 -6.49 7.34 -15.13
C GLN A 183 -7.94 6.95 -14.83
N LEU A 184 -8.79 7.95 -14.65
CA LEU A 184 -10.21 7.78 -14.37
C LEU A 184 -11.04 8.52 -15.45
N PRO A 185 -12.20 7.98 -15.86
CA PRO A 185 -12.77 6.69 -15.47
C PRO A 185 -11.89 5.49 -15.85
N ALA A 186 -11.91 4.46 -15.02
CA ALA A 186 -11.04 3.30 -15.19
C ALA A 186 -11.41 2.50 -16.45
N ARG A 187 -10.39 2.00 -17.15
CA ARG A 187 -10.56 1.15 -18.34
C ARG A 187 -11.42 -0.09 -18.08
N VAL A 188 -11.32 -0.67 -16.89
CA VAL A 188 -12.16 -1.79 -16.43
C VAL A 188 -12.71 -1.42 -15.05
N PRO A 189 -13.95 -0.91 -14.98
CA PRO A 189 -14.58 -0.53 -13.72
C PRO A 189 -14.84 -1.72 -12.80
N VAL A 190 -14.92 -1.47 -11.50
CA VAL A 190 -15.25 -2.48 -10.47
C VAL A 190 -16.55 -3.21 -10.79
N GLU A 191 -17.57 -2.50 -11.27
CA GLU A 191 -18.85 -3.09 -11.66
C GLU A 191 -18.69 -4.18 -12.73
N THR A 192 -17.85 -3.94 -13.73
CA THR A 192 -17.53 -4.91 -14.78
C THR A 192 -16.75 -6.09 -14.22
N ILE A 193 -15.75 -5.84 -13.36
CA ILE A 193 -14.94 -6.91 -12.73
C ILE A 193 -15.82 -7.86 -11.93
N ILE A 194 -16.74 -7.31 -11.13
CA ILE A 194 -17.68 -8.11 -10.34
C ILE A 194 -18.60 -8.91 -11.25
N SER A 195 -19.16 -8.28 -12.28
CA SER A 195 -20.07 -8.93 -13.22
C SER A 195 -19.39 -10.09 -13.97
N ASP A 196 -18.15 -9.89 -14.41
CA ASP A 196 -17.37 -10.91 -15.13
C ASP A 196 -16.99 -12.07 -14.21
N TYR A 197 -16.65 -11.79 -12.95
CA TYR A 197 -16.44 -12.83 -11.94
C TYR A 197 -17.69 -13.69 -11.75
N ILE A 198 -18.86 -13.07 -11.52
CA ILE A 198 -20.12 -13.80 -11.32
C ILE A 198 -20.41 -14.69 -12.53
N LYS A 199 -20.34 -14.14 -13.75
CA LYS A 199 -20.56 -14.90 -15.00
C LYS A 199 -19.61 -16.09 -15.11
N GLN A 200 -18.33 -15.91 -14.77
CA GLN A 200 -17.36 -17.00 -14.81
C GLN A 200 -17.70 -18.09 -13.77
N ARG A 201 -18.09 -17.71 -12.55
CA ARG A 201 -18.40 -18.66 -11.47
C ARG A 201 -19.66 -19.46 -11.73
N VAL A 202 -20.72 -18.81 -12.20
CA VAL A 202 -21.99 -19.48 -12.52
C VAL A 202 -21.81 -20.47 -13.67
N SER A 203 -20.87 -20.23 -14.57
CA SER A 203 -20.56 -21.14 -15.69
C SER A 203 -19.78 -22.41 -15.28
N VAL A 204 -19.36 -22.55 -14.02
CA VAL A 204 -18.57 -23.72 -13.55
C VAL A 204 -19.48 -24.93 -13.29
N LYS A 205 -19.06 -26.12 -13.73
CA LYS A 205 -19.76 -27.39 -13.44
C LYS A 205 -19.86 -27.62 -11.92
N GLY A 206 -21.04 -28.01 -11.45
CA GLY A 206 -21.30 -28.26 -10.02
C GLY A 206 -21.73 -27.03 -9.22
N MET A 207 -22.10 -25.95 -9.92
CA MET A 207 -22.77 -24.80 -9.32
C MET A 207 -24.17 -25.18 -8.84
N THR A 208 -24.50 -24.79 -7.61
CA THR A 208 -25.83 -24.98 -7.01
C THR A 208 -26.48 -23.63 -6.76
N PRO A 209 -27.82 -23.53 -6.73
CA PRO A 209 -28.50 -22.25 -6.48
C PRO A 209 -28.02 -21.56 -5.19
N ASN A 210 -27.84 -22.31 -4.10
CA ASN A 210 -27.36 -21.74 -2.83
C ASN A 210 -25.94 -21.17 -2.94
N LYS A 211 -25.06 -21.81 -3.71
CA LYS A 211 -23.69 -21.29 -3.96
C LYS A 211 -23.74 -20.04 -4.83
N GLU A 212 -24.64 -20.00 -5.81
CA GLU A 212 -24.88 -18.84 -6.65
C GLU A 212 -25.35 -17.64 -5.83
N THR A 213 -26.39 -17.82 -5.01
CA THR A 213 -26.87 -16.79 -4.10
C THR A 213 -25.76 -16.28 -3.19
N ALA A 214 -24.99 -17.17 -2.56
CA ALA A 214 -23.89 -16.77 -1.68
C ALA A 214 -22.81 -15.95 -2.42
N ILE A 215 -22.48 -16.31 -3.67
CA ILE A 215 -21.53 -15.54 -4.50
C ILE A 215 -22.10 -14.17 -4.85
N VAL A 216 -23.36 -14.11 -5.26
CA VAL A 216 -24.03 -12.85 -5.63
C VAL A 216 -24.15 -11.92 -4.40
N GLU A 217 -24.54 -12.44 -3.25
CA GLU A 217 -24.61 -11.66 -2.00
C GLU A 217 -23.23 -11.17 -1.57
N THR A 218 -22.21 -12.03 -1.60
CA THR A 218 -20.85 -11.64 -1.24
C THR A 218 -20.34 -10.53 -2.17
N THR A 219 -20.56 -10.66 -3.48
CA THR A 219 -20.09 -9.68 -4.46
C THR A 219 -20.87 -8.36 -4.42
N ASN A 220 -22.17 -8.40 -4.11
CA ASN A 220 -22.95 -7.21 -3.80
C ASN A 220 -22.41 -6.51 -2.55
N GLY A 221 -22.06 -7.26 -1.50
CA GLY A 221 -21.39 -6.73 -0.31
C GLY A 221 -20.07 -6.04 -0.66
N ILE A 222 -19.21 -6.68 -1.47
CA ILE A 222 -17.96 -6.06 -1.95
C ILE A 222 -18.25 -4.72 -2.66
N ARG A 223 -19.24 -4.67 -3.56
CA ARG A 223 -19.62 -3.43 -4.28
C ARG A 223 -20.06 -2.33 -3.31
N GLU A 224 -20.90 -2.67 -2.34
CA GLU A 224 -21.45 -1.70 -1.39
C GLU A 224 -20.36 -1.15 -0.46
N TYR A 225 -19.54 -2.03 0.11
CA TYR A 225 -18.36 -1.62 0.88
C TYR A 225 -17.42 -0.75 0.05
N PHE A 226 -17.20 -1.09 -1.22
CA PHE A 226 -16.39 -0.27 -2.11
C PHE A 226 -16.96 1.14 -2.28
N ASN A 227 -18.25 1.26 -2.57
CA ASN A 227 -18.92 2.54 -2.77
C ASN A 227 -18.87 3.43 -1.52
N VAL A 228 -19.06 2.85 -0.32
CA VAL A 228 -19.03 3.61 0.94
C VAL A 228 -17.60 3.93 1.40
N MET A 229 -16.66 2.99 1.25
CA MET A 229 -15.32 3.12 1.80
C MET A 229 -14.35 3.87 0.89
N LEU A 230 -14.58 3.95 -0.43
CA LEU A 230 -13.62 4.52 -1.36
C LEU A 230 -13.14 5.91 -0.92
N GLY A 231 -14.06 6.88 -0.91
CA GLY A 231 -13.76 8.26 -0.60
C GLY A 231 -13.31 8.50 0.84
N LYS A 232 -13.48 7.53 1.75
CA LYS A 232 -13.13 7.67 3.17
C LYS A 232 -11.77 7.05 3.47
N GLN A 233 -11.55 5.80 3.03
CA GLN A 233 -10.48 4.94 3.53
C GLN A 233 -9.56 4.35 2.45
N LEU A 234 -9.95 4.35 1.17
CA LEU A 234 -9.20 3.63 0.12
C LEU A 234 -8.32 4.54 -0.75
N LEU A 235 -8.48 5.86 -0.63
CA LEU A 235 -7.69 6.85 -1.38
C LEU A 235 -6.53 7.40 -0.54
N TYR A 236 -5.35 7.43 -1.16
CA TYR A 236 -4.20 8.14 -0.61
C TYR A 236 -4.46 9.64 -0.60
N LYS A 237 -3.72 10.38 0.25
CA LYS A 237 -3.83 11.85 0.32
C LYS A 237 -3.66 12.52 -1.05
N PHE A 238 -2.76 11.96 -1.88
CA PHE A 238 -2.46 12.49 -3.21
C PHE A 238 -3.63 12.36 -4.21
N GLU A 239 -4.56 11.41 -4.03
CA GLU A 239 -5.70 11.18 -4.93
C GLU A 239 -6.95 11.99 -4.53
N ARG A 240 -6.93 12.67 -3.39
CA ARG A 240 -8.12 13.35 -2.85
C ARG A 240 -8.65 14.46 -3.76
N PRO A 241 -7.81 15.32 -4.36
CA PRO A 241 -8.31 16.32 -5.32
C PRO A 241 -8.95 15.69 -6.57
N GLN A 242 -8.35 14.63 -7.14
CA GLN A 242 -8.91 13.91 -8.29
C GLN A 242 -10.31 13.37 -7.96
N HIS A 243 -10.49 12.78 -6.78
CA HIS A 243 -11.79 12.28 -6.35
C HIS A 243 -12.82 13.39 -6.14
N ALA A 244 -12.42 14.54 -5.57
CA ALA A 244 -13.31 15.68 -5.39
C ALA A 244 -13.82 16.24 -6.73
N GLU A 245 -12.93 16.35 -7.72
CA GLU A 245 -13.28 16.75 -9.09
C GLU A 245 -14.25 15.75 -9.73
N LEU A 246 -13.96 14.45 -9.63
CA LEU A 246 -14.84 13.42 -10.19
C LEU A 246 -16.25 13.41 -9.60
N LEU A 247 -16.39 13.65 -8.28
CA LEU A 247 -17.70 13.78 -7.63
C LEU A 247 -18.48 15.00 -8.15
N SER A 248 -17.79 16.08 -8.48
CA SER A 248 -18.43 17.28 -9.03
C SER A 248 -18.86 17.11 -10.49
N GLU A 249 -18.07 16.38 -11.28
CA GLU A 249 -18.34 16.13 -12.70
C GLU A 249 -19.37 15.01 -12.92
N ASN A 250 -19.44 14.04 -12.01
CA ASN A 250 -20.26 12.84 -12.15
C ASN A 250 -21.06 12.55 -10.86
N PRO A 251 -22.04 13.40 -10.50
CA PRO A 251 -22.76 13.29 -9.22
C PRO A 251 -23.62 12.01 -9.12
N ASP A 252 -24.09 11.48 -10.25
CA ASP A 252 -24.98 10.32 -10.30
C ASP A 252 -24.23 8.98 -10.41
N MET A 253 -22.91 9.02 -10.62
CA MET A 253 -22.11 7.81 -10.79
C MET A 253 -21.56 7.30 -9.47
N THR A 254 -21.68 5.99 -9.26
CA THR A 254 -21.11 5.35 -8.07
C THR A 254 -19.59 5.16 -8.22
N PRO A 255 -18.84 5.10 -7.11
CA PRO A 255 -17.43 4.71 -7.13
C PRO A 255 -17.15 3.43 -7.94
N SER A 256 -18.01 2.42 -7.84
CA SER A 256 -17.85 1.15 -8.55
C SER A 256 -17.90 1.26 -10.08
N GLN A 257 -18.49 2.33 -10.60
CA GLN A 257 -18.59 2.64 -12.04
C GLN A 257 -17.39 3.42 -12.56
N ILE A 258 -16.70 4.16 -11.69
CA ILE A 258 -15.60 5.05 -12.07
C ILE A 258 -14.24 4.40 -11.81
N TYR A 259 -14.08 3.73 -10.68
CA TYR A 259 -12.80 3.23 -10.21
C TYR A 259 -12.57 1.78 -10.65
N GLY A 260 -11.30 1.35 -10.64
CA GLY A 260 -10.88 0.08 -11.22
C GLY A 260 -10.31 -0.93 -10.23
N ALA A 261 -9.63 -1.94 -10.79
CA ALA A 261 -9.12 -3.10 -10.07
C ALA A 261 -8.17 -2.75 -8.91
N ILE A 262 -7.33 -1.72 -9.04
CA ILE A 262 -6.35 -1.41 -7.98
C ILE A 262 -7.01 -0.82 -6.74
N HIS A 263 -8.00 0.07 -6.89
CA HIS A 263 -8.76 0.59 -5.77
C HIS A 263 -9.59 -0.50 -5.10
N LEU A 264 -10.17 -1.41 -5.90
CA LEU A 264 -10.85 -2.59 -5.38
C LEU A 264 -9.90 -3.49 -4.59
N LEU A 265 -8.65 -3.63 -5.05
CA LEU A 265 -7.66 -4.40 -4.32
C LEU A 265 -7.33 -3.77 -2.95
N ARG A 266 -7.31 -2.44 -2.85
CA ARG A 266 -7.13 -1.74 -1.56
C ARG A 266 -8.28 -2.03 -0.60
N LEU A 267 -9.51 -2.23 -1.08
CA LEU A 267 -10.65 -2.61 -0.22
C LEU A 267 -10.36 -3.89 0.57
N PHE A 268 -9.77 -4.92 -0.06
CA PHE A 268 -9.46 -6.17 0.64
C PHE A 268 -8.44 -6.01 1.79
N THR A 269 -7.68 -4.90 1.82
CA THR A 269 -6.81 -4.57 2.96
C THR A 269 -7.54 -3.95 4.15
N LYS A 270 -8.80 -3.54 3.97
CA LYS A 270 -9.60 -2.79 4.96
C LYS A 270 -10.92 -3.46 5.32
N ILE A 271 -11.47 -4.29 4.43
CA ILE A 271 -12.78 -4.92 4.61
C ILE A 271 -12.82 -5.84 5.83
N GLY A 272 -11.68 -6.42 6.23
CA GLY A 272 -11.58 -7.23 7.45
C GLY A 272 -11.97 -6.47 8.73
N GLY A 273 -11.58 -5.20 8.81
CA GLY A 273 -11.98 -4.32 9.92
C GLY A 273 -13.46 -3.95 9.85
N ALA A 274 -14.03 -3.82 8.65
CA ALA A 274 -15.45 -3.51 8.46
C ALA A 274 -16.35 -4.70 8.86
N LEU A 275 -15.96 -5.93 8.50
CA LEU A 275 -16.68 -7.16 8.84
C LEU A 275 -16.70 -7.45 10.35
N ALA A 276 -15.73 -6.91 11.10
CA ALA A 276 -15.68 -7.07 12.56
C ALA A 276 -16.83 -6.37 13.29
N TYR A 277 -17.46 -5.38 12.66
CA TYR A 277 -18.60 -4.64 13.22
C TYR A 277 -19.95 -5.33 12.99
N THR A 278 -19.99 -6.34 12.14
CA THR A 278 -21.18 -7.16 11.91
C THR A 278 -21.19 -8.37 12.83
N GLN A 279 -22.34 -8.63 13.47
CA GLN A 279 -22.55 -9.84 14.26
C GLN A 279 -22.71 -11.04 13.32
N LEU A 280 -21.60 -11.69 13.02
CA LEU A 280 -21.55 -12.88 12.18
C LEU A 280 -21.08 -14.06 13.02
N ASP A 281 -21.72 -15.21 12.84
CA ASP A 281 -21.25 -16.48 13.39
C ASP A 281 -20.01 -16.99 12.64
N GLU A 282 -19.29 -17.92 13.25
CA GLU A 282 -18.02 -18.44 12.71
C GLU A 282 -18.18 -19.09 11.34
N ASP A 283 -19.29 -19.79 11.09
CA ASP A 283 -19.55 -20.46 9.81
C ASP A 283 -19.79 -19.43 8.71
N THR A 284 -20.56 -18.38 8.99
CA THR A 284 -20.79 -17.26 8.06
C THR A 284 -19.49 -16.49 7.77
N VAL A 285 -18.67 -16.21 8.79
CA VAL A 285 -17.36 -15.57 8.60
C VAL A 285 -16.46 -16.43 7.72
N SER A 286 -16.44 -17.74 7.95
CA SER A 286 -15.67 -18.69 7.14
C SER A 286 -16.14 -18.71 5.68
N LEU A 287 -17.46 -18.73 5.45
CA LEU A 287 -18.06 -18.70 4.12
C LEU A 287 -17.71 -17.40 3.37
N ILE A 288 -17.89 -16.25 4.00
CA ILE A 288 -17.56 -14.94 3.42
C ILE A 288 -16.06 -14.88 3.11
N THR A 289 -15.21 -15.25 4.06
CA THR A 289 -13.74 -15.21 3.86
C THR A 289 -13.30 -16.13 2.73
N SER A 290 -13.93 -17.30 2.58
CA SER A 290 -13.70 -18.23 1.47
C SER A 290 -14.07 -17.61 0.13
N ASN A 291 -15.25 -16.98 0.03
CA ASN A 291 -15.70 -16.29 -1.18
C ASN A 291 -14.82 -15.07 -1.52
N LEU A 292 -14.42 -14.27 -0.54
CA LEU A 292 -13.49 -13.15 -0.73
C LEU A 292 -12.14 -13.64 -1.24
N TYR A 293 -11.63 -14.74 -0.71
CA TYR A 293 -10.36 -15.32 -1.15
C TYR A 293 -10.45 -15.89 -2.57
N ASP A 294 -11.58 -16.50 -2.92
CA ASP A 294 -11.84 -16.96 -4.28
C ASP A 294 -11.95 -15.81 -5.30
N PHE A 295 -12.62 -14.72 -4.93
CA PHE A 295 -12.64 -13.50 -5.73
C PHE A 295 -11.23 -12.92 -5.95
N GLN A 296 -10.41 -12.87 -4.89
CA GLN A 296 -9.02 -12.45 -4.99
C GLN A 296 -8.20 -13.38 -5.91
N LYS A 297 -8.43 -14.70 -5.87
CA LYS A 297 -7.82 -15.63 -6.83
C LYS A 297 -8.23 -15.36 -8.27
N TYR A 298 -9.48 -14.98 -8.51
CA TYR A 298 -9.92 -14.54 -9.83
C TYR A 298 -9.14 -13.31 -10.28
N MET A 299 -9.04 -12.28 -9.42
CA MET A 299 -8.26 -11.07 -9.74
C MET A 299 -6.79 -11.40 -10.03
N ALA A 300 -6.19 -12.31 -9.28
CA ALA A 300 -4.81 -12.76 -9.49
C ALA A 300 -4.63 -13.47 -10.84
N LYS A 301 -5.57 -14.35 -11.23
CA LYS A 301 -5.56 -15.02 -12.54
C LYS A 301 -5.74 -14.05 -13.70
N SER A 302 -6.61 -13.06 -13.52
CA SER A 302 -6.88 -12.01 -14.50
C SER A 302 -5.94 -10.81 -14.37
N ALA A 303 -4.84 -10.93 -13.61
CA ALA A 303 -4.00 -9.78 -13.27
C ALA A 303 -3.39 -9.08 -14.50
N GLY A 304 -3.14 -9.82 -15.59
CA GLY A 304 -2.61 -9.25 -16.83
C GLY A 304 -3.58 -8.30 -17.55
N SER A 305 -4.89 -8.52 -17.42
CA SER A 305 -5.91 -7.63 -18.00
C SER A 305 -6.38 -6.55 -17.02
N LEU A 306 -6.34 -6.84 -15.72
CA LEU A 306 -6.83 -5.96 -14.66
C LEU A 306 -5.81 -4.91 -14.20
N PHE A 307 -4.51 -5.22 -14.18
CA PHE A 307 -3.48 -4.32 -13.64
C PHE A 307 -2.44 -3.97 -14.70
N SER A 308 -2.53 -2.75 -15.25
CA SER A 308 -1.51 -2.20 -16.13
C SER A 308 -0.82 -1.00 -15.51
N SER A 309 0.51 -0.91 -15.67
CA SER A 309 1.23 0.31 -15.29
C SER A 309 0.92 1.49 -16.23
N ASN A 310 0.33 1.22 -17.40
CA ASN A 310 -0.16 2.27 -18.31
C ASN A 310 -1.47 2.91 -17.81
N ASP A 311 -2.15 2.28 -16.86
CA ASP A 311 -3.34 2.88 -16.22
C ASP A 311 -2.93 4.03 -15.28
N TYR A 312 -1.63 4.28 -15.07
CA TYR A 312 -1.11 5.38 -14.24
C TYR A 312 -0.52 6.50 -15.11
N ILE A 313 -1.06 7.70 -14.94
CA ILE A 313 -0.61 8.92 -15.61
C ILE A 313 0.19 9.82 -14.64
N PRO A 314 1.24 10.51 -15.10
CA PRO A 314 1.91 11.51 -14.28
C PRO A 314 0.94 12.65 -13.95
N ALA A 315 0.93 13.10 -12.69
CA ALA A 315 0.11 14.24 -12.30
C ALA A 315 0.56 15.51 -13.04
N THR A 316 -0.41 16.30 -13.52
CA THR A 316 -0.10 17.54 -14.22
C THR A 316 0.44 18.61 -13.27
N PRO A 317 1.18 19.62 -13.77
CA PRO A 317 1.64 20.74 -12.94
C PRO A 317 0.48 21.45 -12.22
N GLU A 318 -0.69 21.55 -12.85
CA GLU A 318 -1.90 22.14 -12.27
C GLU A 318 -2.42 21.29 -11.10
N TYR A 319 -2.40 19.97 -11.25
CA TYR A 319 -2.80 19.06 -10.18
C TYR A 319 -1.85 19.16 -8.97
N LEU A 320 -0.54 19.21 -9.22
CA LEU A 320 0.47 19.33 -8.17
C LEU A 320 0.29 20.61 -7.34
N LYS A 321 -0.12 21.72 -7.97
CA LYS A 321 -0.44 22.97 -7.26
C LYS A 321 -1.67 22.86 -6.35
N LYS A 322 -2.61 21.96 -6.65
CA LYS A 322 -3.81 21.73 -5.81
C LYS A 322 -3.50 20.84 -4.58
N VAL A 323 -2.44 20.04 -4.65
CA VAL A 323 -2.04 19.11 -3.58
C VAL A 323 -1.03 19.73 -2.61
N GLY A 324 -0.22 20.69 -3.08
CA GLY A 324 0.79 21.40 -2.26
C GLY A 324 0.18 22.49 -1.40
#